data_AF-A0A2V8DS29-F1
#
_entry.id   AF-A0A2V8DS29-F1
#
_cell.length_a   1.000
_cell.length_b   1.000
_cell.length_c   1.000
_cell.angle_alpha   90.00
_cell.angle_beta   90.00
_cell.angle_gamma   90.00
#
_symmetry.space_group_name_H-M   'P 1'
#
loop_
_entity.id
_entity.type
_entity.pdbx_description
1 polymer ?
#
loop_
_entity_poly.entity_id
_entity_poly.type
_entity_poly.pdbx_seq_one_letter_code
_entity_poly.pdbx_strand_id
1 'polypeptide(L)'
;MKLNFVHVHLLLNHVPTVGTIIALGLLMLALVKKSQELKRASFALFFAIALVSLPTYMTGYSAQKAIKDRPGVSSSLIEQHQSAALLALIFMEATGVVAWFGLWQARKRSAAAGWNAPVVLLLSAVTIGLMAAAANIGGEISHPEIMSAGEAPGGTLAPAALTSASISHFQFAHPWAWPTLETLHFIGLSLLFGIVLAGNLRILGFMKNAPFLDVHRLLPWGVWGFVLNSVTGMMFFAGASGQYIENPAFHLKVVFMLLAGANVLYLTWFDEVWALGPGANAPLSAKLVAASQVFLWIGVIYFGRMLPYIGNAF
;
A
#
# COMPACT_ATOMS: atom_id res chain seq x y z
N MET A 1 -23.93 16.67 7.75
CA MET A 1 -23.60 15.48 6.93
C MET A 1 -22.65 14.60 7.74
N LYS A 2 -22.95 13.31 7.95
CA LYS A 2 -22.03 12.39 8.65
C LYS A 2 -20.99 11.88 7.63
N LEU A 3 -19.71 12.04 7.92
CA LEU A 3 -18.61 11.48 7.10
C LEU A 3 -18.74 9.93 7.07
N ASN A 4 -18.68 9.32 5.88
CA ASN A 4 -18.74 7.87 5.71
C ASN A 4 -17.67 7.40 4.69
N PHE A 5 -17.51 6.10 4.48
CA PHE A 5 -16.47 5.56 3.60
C PHE A 5 -16.60 5.94 2.13
N VAL A 6 -17.79 6.33 1.66
CA VAL A 6 -17.97 6.89 0.31
C VAL A 6 -17.27 8.25 0.23
N HIS A 7 -17.43 9.11 1.24
CA HIS A 7 -16.71 10.38 1.31
C HIS A 7 -15.20 10.17 1.42
N VAL A 8 -14.76 9.13 2.16
CA VAL A 8 -13.34 8.78 2.26
C VAL A 8 -12.79 8.35 0.89
N HIS A 9 -13.50 7.53 0.13
CA HIS A 9 -13.08 7.15 -1.22
C HIS A 9 -12.91 8.36 -2.14
N LEU A 10 -13.90 9.25 -2.16
CA LEU A 10 -13.87 10.49 -2.96
C LEU A 10 -12.79 11.48 -2.50
N LEU A 11 -12.42 11.45 -1.22
CA LEU A 11 -11.31 12.27 -0.71
C LEU A 11 -9.96 11.68 -1.13
N LEU A 12 -9.82 10.36 -1.03
CA LEU A 12 -8.54 9.68 -1.24
C LEU A 12 -8.23 9.39 -2.70
N ASN A 13 -9.21 9.27 -3.60
CA ASN A 13 -9.00 8.93 -5.02
C ASN A 13 -8.06 9.90 -5.77
N HIS A 14 -7.94 11.14 -5.31
CA HIS A 14 -7.02 12.12 -5.86
C HIS A 14 -5.56 11.88 -5.46
N VAL A 15 -5.31 11.18 -4.35
CA VAL A 15 -3.96 10.89 -3.87
C VAL A 15 -3.18 10.00 -4.84
N PRO A 16 -3.66 8.81 -5.27
CA PRO A 16 -2.94 7.99 -6.24
C PRO A 16 -2.88 8.60 -7.63
N THR A 17 -3.87 9.38 -8.04
CA THR A 17 -3.90 9.98 -9.39
C THR A 17 -2.99 11.21 -9.45
N VAL A 18 -3.35 12.28 -8.74
CA VAL A 18 -2.62 13.56 -8.75
C VAL A 18 -1.27 13.43 -8.05
N GLY A 19 -1.22 12.71 -6.92
CA GLY A 19 0.04 12.54 -6.16
C GLY A 19 1.13 11.87 -6.99
N THR A 20 0.80 10.88 -7.82
CA THR A 20 1.77 10.17 -8.66
C THR A 20 2.33 11.06 -9.76
N ILE A 21 1.50 11.93 -10.34
CA ILE A 21 1.94 12.94 -11.31
C ILE A 21 2.92 13.92 -10.65
N ILE A 22 2.61 14.39 -9.44
CA ILE A 22 3.50 15.26 -8.66
C ILE A 22 4.82 14.55 -8.34
N ALA A 23 4.77 13.30 -7.86
CA ALA A 23 5.94 12.51 -7.52
C ALA A 23 6.84 12.24 -8.73
N LEU A 24 6.26 11.96 -9.90
CA LEU A 24 6.97 11.82 -11.16
C LEU A 24 7.60 13.15 -11.61
N GLY A 25 6.86 14.27 -11.50
CA GLY A 25 7.40 15.60 -11.78
C GLY A 25 8.62 15.93 -10.91
N LEU A 26 8.56 15.61 -9.61
CA LEU A 26 9.69 15.73 -8.70
C LEU A 26 10.87 14.83 -9.10
N LEU A 27 10.61 13.59 -9.54
CA LEU A 27 11.66 12.69 -10.01
C LEU A 27 12.34 13.24 -11.28
N MET A 28 11.56 13.70 -12.25
CA MET A 28 12.10 14.29 -13.47
C MET A 28 12.93 15.54 -13.16
N LEU A 29 12.43 16.42 -12.30
CA LEU A 29 13.18 17.59 -11.84
C LEU A 29 14.47 17.20 -11.12
N ALA A 30 14.44 16.14 -10.30
CA ALA A 30 15.62 15.61 -9.63
C ALA A 30 16.67 15.12 -10.63
N LEU A 31 16.26 14.45 -11.70
CA LEU A 31 17.15 13.95 -12.75
C LEU A 31 17.76 15.10 -13.56
N VAL A 32 16.95 16.09 -13.96
CA VAL A 32 17.42 17.28 -14.70
C VAL A 32 18.40 18.11 -13.86
N LYS A 33 18.04 18.37 -12.59
CA LYS A 33 18.89 19.13 -11.66
C LYS A 33 20.01 18.30 -11.02
N LYS A 34 20.10 17.00 -11.32
CA LYS A 34 21.04 16.05 -10.68
C LYS A 34 21.01 16.11 -9.14
N SER A 35 19.83 16.36 -8.56
CA SER A 35 19.65 16.57 -7.11
C SER A 35 19.29 15.27 -6.39
N GLN A 36 20.14 14.84 -5.46
CA GLN A 36 19.88 13.65 -4.63
C GLN A 36 18.72 13.87 -3.65
N GLU A 37 18.60 15.08 -3.10
CA GLU A 37 17.53 15.43 -2.15
C GLU A 37 16.16 15.39 -2.82
N LEU A 38 16.01 15.96 -4.02
CA LEU A 38 14.76 15.88 -4.78
C LEU A 38 14.41 14.44 -5.15
N LYS A 39 15.41 13.61 -5.47
CA LYS A 39 15.21 12.18 -5.76
C LYS A 39 14.71 11.42 -4.53
N ARG A 40 15.33 11.66 -3.36
CA ARG A 40 14.89 11.08 -2.08
C ARG A 40 13.46 11.52 -1.74
N ALA A 41 13.15 12.81 -1.89
CA ALA A 41 11.81 13.33 -1.65
C ALA A 41 10.76 12.67 -2.57
N SER A 42 11.06 12.55 -3.87
CA SER A 42 10.19 11.85 -4.82
C SER A 42 9.96 10.38 -4.43
N PHE A 43 11.01 9.64 -4.05
CA PHE A 43 10.86 8.24 -3.64
C PHE A 43 10.04 8.08 -2.36
N ALA A 44 10.22 8.97 -1.38
CA ALA A 44 9.42 8.96 -0.17
C ALA A 44 7.94 9.24 -0.49
N LEU A 45 7.68 10.17 -1.41
CA LEU A 45 6.33 10.48 -1.86
C LEU A 45 5.68 9.30 -2.59
N PHE A 46 6.38 8.62 -3.52
CA PHE A 46 5.86 7.41 -4.17
C PHE A 46 5.49 6.31 -3.17
N PHE A 47 6.34 6.07 -2.16
CA PHE A 47 6.03 5.10 -1.12
C PHE A 47 4.81 5.50 -0.28
N ALA A 48 4.70 6.78 0.10
CA ALA A 48 3.52 7.28 0.83
C ALA A 48 2.23 7.14 0.01
N ILE A 49 2.28 7.46 -1.29
CA ILE A 49 1.14 7.32 -2.20
C ILE A 49 0.72 5.86 -2.33
N ALA A 50 1.67 4.92 -2.47
CA ALA A 50 1.38 3.49 -2.50
C ALA A 50 0.59 3.06 -1.25
N LEU A 51 1.08 3.39 -0.05
CA LEU A 51 0.38 3.08 1.20
C LEU A 51 -1.06 3.63 1.25
N VAL A 52 -1.29 4.85 0.78
CA VAL A 52 -2.63 5.47 0.73
C VAL A 52 -3.49 4.89 -0.41
N SER A 53 -2.90 4.26 -1.41
CA SER A 53 -3.63 3.62 -2.51
C SER A 53 -4.39 2.37 -2.04
N LEU A 54 -3.88 1.65 -1.04
CA LEU A 54 -4.55 0.51 -0.41
C LEU A 54 -5.95 0.88 0.14
N PRO A 55 -6.10 1.84 1.09
CA PRO A 55 -7.42 2.26 1.55
C PRO A 55 -8.26 2.95 0.47
N THR A 56 -7.62 3.60 -0.52
CA THR A 56 -8.35 4.18 -1.66
C THR A 56 -9.10 3.11 -2.44
N TYR A 57 -8.43 2.00 -2.77
CA TYR A 57 -9.05 0.84 -3.43
C TYR A 57 -10.12 0.19 -2.55
N MET A 58 -9.82 -0.05 -1.26
CA MET A 58 -10.75 -0.68 -0.33
C MET A 58 -12.06 0.11 -0.16
N THR A 59 -11.95 1.42 -0.01
CA THR A 59 -13.13 2.30 0.15
C THR A 59 -13.96 2.42 -1.13
N GLY A 60 -13.39 2.10 -2.30
CA GLY A 60 -14.13 1.99 -3.56
C GLY A 60 -15.25 0.94 -3.53
N TYR A 61 -15.10 -0.14 -2.77
CA TYR A 61 -16.16 -1.13 -2.58
C TYR A 61 -17.31 -0.61 -1.71
N SER A 62 -17.02 0.32 -0.80
CA SER A 62 -18.08 1.03 -0.06
C SER A 62 -18.85 1.98 -0.97
N ALA A 63 -18.16 2.63 -1.91
CA ALA A 63 -18.80 3.44 -2.95
C ALA A 63 -19.70 2.57 -3.85
N GLN A 64 -19.20 1.43 -4.35
CA GLN A 64 -20.00 0.44 -5.08
C GLN A 64 -21.27 0.06 -4.32
N LYS A 65 -21.14 -0.34 -3.04
CA LYS A 65 -22.30 -0.76 -2.22
C LYS A 65 -23.37 0.34 -2.16
N ALA A 66 -22.99 1.61 -2.17
CA ALA A 66 -23.91 2.74 -2.07
C ALA A 66 -24.60 3.12 -3.40
N ILE A 67 -24.08 2.68 -4.55
CA ILE A 67 -24.58 3.07 -5.88
C ILE A 67 -25.09 1.91 -6.74
N LYS A 68 -24.72 0.66 -6.44
CA LYS A 68 -24.99 -0.51 -7.29
C LYS A 68 -26.48 -0.74 -7.60
N ASP A 69 -27.38 -0.31 -6.71
CA ASP A 69 -28.83 -0.51 -6.82
C ASP A 69 -29.55 0.73 -7.40
N ARG A 70 -28.80 1.76 -7.83
CA ARG A 70 -29.39 2.99 -8.38
C ARG A 70 -29.76 2.80 -9.86
N PRO A 71 -30.92 3.34 -10.31
CA PRO A 71 -31.27 3.34 -11.73
C PRO A 71 -30.18 4.03 -12.58
N GLY A 72 -29.80 3.40 -13.69
CA GLY A 72 -28.81 3.94 -14.64
C GLY A 72 -27.35 3.61 -14.31
N VAL A 73 -27.05 3.01 -13.15
CA VAL A 73 -25.69 2.57 -12.81
C VAL A 73 -25.43 1.17 -13.36
N SER A 74 -24.41 1.02 -14.19
CA SER A 74 -24.06 -0.28 -14.78
C SER A 74 -23.15 -1.10 -13.86
N SER A 75 -23.57 -2.32 -13.52
CA SER A 75 -22.75 -3.30 -12.79
C SER A 75 -21.48 -3.70 -13.56
N SER A 76 -21.54 -3.74 -14.90
CA SER A 76 -20.36 -4.08 -15.71
C SER A 76 -19.31 -2.97 -15.66
N LEU A 77 -19.72 -1.69 -15.67
CA LEU A 77 -18.79 -0.56 -15.53
C LEU A 77 -18.12 -0.56 -14.15
N ILE A 78 -18.87 -0.88 -13.10
CA ILE A 78 -18.31 -1.02 -11.75
C ILE A 78 -17.23 -2.11 -11.72
N GLU A 79 -17.51 -3.29 -12.28
CA GLU A 79 -16.54 -4.39 -12.31
C GLU A 79 -15.28 -4.02 -13.13
N GLN A 80 -15.47 -3.33 -14.27
CA GLN A 80 -14.38 -2.85 -15.10
C GLN A 80 -13.52 -1.79 -14.39
N HIS A 81 -14.15 -0.86 -13.68
CA HIS A 81 -13.45 0.12 -12.86
C HIS A 81 -12.64 -0.57 -11.76
N GLN A 82 -13.21 -1.58 -11.10
CA GLN A 82 -12.55 -2.33 -10.03
C GLN A 82 -11.34 -3.11 -10.53
N SER A 83 -11.45 -3.83 -11.65
CA SER A 83 -10.33 -4.60 -12.21
C SER A 83 -9.23 -3.67 -12.72
N ALA A 84 -9.58 -2.55 -13.36
CA ALA A 84 -8.63 -1.51 -13.76
C ALA A 84 -7.94 -0.89 -12.55
N ALA A 85 -8.68 -0.55 -11.50
CA ALA A 85 -8.14 0.00 -10.26
C ALA A 85 -7.22 -1.00 -9.53
N LEU A 86 -7.53 -2.30 -9.55
CA LEU A 86 -6.68 -3.33 -8.97
C LEU A 86 -5.35 -3.48 -9.74
N LEU A 87 -5.39 -3.48 -11.08
CA LEU A 87 -4.17 -3.49 -11.89
C LEU A 87 -3.32 -2.24 -11.62
N ALA A 88 -3.96 -1.07 -11.56
CA ALA A 88 -3.29 0.18 -11.25
C ALA A 88 -2.68 0.17 -9.84
N LEU A 89 -3.37 -0.41 -8.85
CA LEU A 89 -2.86 -0.60 -7.48
C LEU A 89 -1.62 -1.51 -7.47
N ILE A 90 -1.60 -2.61 -8.22
CA ILE A 90 -0.43 -3.50 -8.30
C ILE A 90 0.81 -2.73 -8.77
N PHE A 91 0.68 -1.94 -9.84
CA PHE A 91 1.80 -1.13 -10.35
C PHE A 91 2.18 0.01 -9.39
N MET A 92 1.21 0.58 -8.68
CA MET A 92 1.47 1.58 -7.64
C MET A 92 2.28 1.00 -6.48
N GLU A 93 1.87 -0.17 -5.96
CA GLU A 93 2.58 -0.87 -4.89
C GLU A 93 4.00 -1.26 -5.34
N ALA A 94 4.15 -1.76 -6.57
CA ALA A 94 5.47 -2.06 -7.14
C ALA A 94 6.35 -0.81 -7.24
N THR A 95 5.80 0.32 -7.71
CA THR A 95 6.50 1.61 -7.76
C THR A 95 6.94 2.05 -6.37
N GLY A 96 6.06 1.98 -5.37
CA GLY A 96 6.34 2.33 -3.98
C GLY A 96 7.43 1.45 -3.36
N VAL A 97 7.39 0.14 -3.58
CA VAL A 97 8.41 -0.81 -3.11
C VAL A 97 9.77 -0.51 -3.72
N VAL A 98 9.85 -0.33 -5.04
CA VAL A 98 11.13 -0.02 -5.72
C VAL A 98 11.67 1.34 -5.29
N ALA A 99 10.79 2.33 -5.08
CA ALA A 99 11.16 3.65 -4.56
C ALA A 99 11.72 3.55 -3.12
N TRP A 100 11.07 2.78 -2.25
CA TRP A 100 11.56 2.53 -0.90
C TRP A 100 12.91 1.80 -0.91
N PHE A 101 13.11 0.82 -1.78
CA PHE A 101 14.41 0.17 -1.96
C PHE A 101 15.50 1.17 -2.37
N GLY A 102 15.15 2.17 -3.20
CA GLY A 102 16.04 3.26 -3.54
C GLY A 102 16.41 4.14 -2.34
N LEU A 103 15.44 4.45 -1.48
CA LEU A 103 15.69 5.17 -0.23
C LEU A 103 16.62 4.37 0.69
N TRP A 104 16.30 3.10 0.93
CA TRP A 104 17.08 2.20 1.78
C TRP A 104 18.52 2.03 1.27
N GLN A 105 18.71 1.84 -0.04
CA GLN A 105 20.05 1.75 -0.63
C GLN A 105 20.84 3.04 -0.49
N ALA A 106 20.20 4.21 -0.61
CA ALA A 106 20.87 5.50 -0.41
C ALA A 106 21.39 5.69 1.02
N ARG A 107 20.90 4.90 1.99
CA ARG A 107 21.43 4.88 3.37
C ARG A 107 22.71 4.06 3.50
N LYS A 108 23.03 3.19 2.53
CA LYS A 108 24.30 2.45 2.50
C LYS A 108 25.41 3.36 1.97
N ARG A 109 26.63 3.26 2.52
CA ARG A 109 27.81 4.02 2.06
C ARG A 109 28.23 3.71 0.61
N SER A 110 27.68 2.68 -0.04
CA SER A 110 27.89 2.42 -1.47
C SER A 110 26.91 3.24 -2.29
N ALA A 111 27.38 3.96 -3.31
CA ALA A 111 26.58 4.77 -4.22
C ALA A 111 25.22 4.12 -4.52
N ALA A 112 24.13 4.86 -4.28
CA ALA A 112 22.77 4.41 -4.57
C ALA A 112 22.74 3.84 -6.00
N ALA A 113 22.30 2.58 -6.14
CA ALA A 113 22.41 1.90 -7.41
C ALA A 113 21.65 2.67 -8.49
N GLY A 114 22.31 2.93 -9.62
CA GLY A 114 21.79 3.79 -10.69
C GLY A 114 20.52 3.24 -11.37
N TRP A 115 20.13 2.00 -11.07
CA TRP A 115 18.98 1.33 -11.65
C TRP A 115 17.64 1.73 -11.02
N ASN A 116 17.60 2.16 -9.75
CA ASN A 116 16.32 2.42 -9.07
C ASN A 116 15.54 3.56 -9.74
N ALA A 117 16.20 4.67 -10.05
CA ALA A 117 15.55 5.83 -10.65
C ALA A 117 14.89 5.55 -12.02
N PRO A 118 15.58 4.93 -13.00
CA PRO A 118 14.94 4.60 -14.27
C PRO A 118 13.79 3.59 -14.12
N VAL A 119 13.90 2.62 -13.20
CA VAL A 119 12.82 1.66 -12.95
C VAL A 119 11.60 2.35 -12.32
N VAL A 120 11.79 3.21 -11.31
CA VAL A 120 10.68 4.00 -10.72
C VAL A 120 10.06 4.92 -11.76
N LEU A 121 10.86 5.54 -12.64
CA LEU A 121 10.36 6.39 -13.70
C LEU A 121 9.48 5.61 -14.70
N LEU A 122 9.92 4.43 -15.12
CA LEU A 122 9.13 3.57 -16.01
C LEU A 122 7.84 3.09 -15.34
N LEU A 123 7.93 2.55 -14.12
CA LEU A 123 6.77 2.03 -13.40
C LEU A 123 5.75 3.13 -13.10
N SER A 124 6.19 4.32 -12.70
CA SER A 124 5.30 5.45 -12.42
C SER A 124 4.61 5.97 -13.69
N ALA A 125 5.29 6.00 -14.84
CA ALA A 125 4.66 6.35 -16.12
C ALA A 125 3.55 5.35 -16.50
N VAL A 126 3.81 4.05 -16.35
CA VAL A 126 2.78 3.01 -16.56
C VAL A 126 1.64 3.16 -15.55
N THR A 127 1.96 3.40 -14.28
CA THR A 127 0.98 3.60 -13.21
C THR A 127 0.05 4.77 -13.50
N ILE A 128 0.56 5.89 -14.01
CA ILE A 128 -0.26 7.05 -14.41
C ILE A 128 -1.24 6.66 -15.52
N GLY A 129 -0.78 5.94 -16.55
CA GLY A 129 -1.65 5.47 -17.63
C GLY A 129 -2.77 4.56 -17.13
N LEU A 130 -2.44 3.60 -16.25
CA LEU A 130 -3.42 2.70 -15.64
C LEU A 130 -4.40 3.43 -14.70
N MET A 131 -3.91 4.39 -13.92
CA MET A 131 -4.75 5.22 -13.05
C MET A 131 -5.68 6.13 -13.86
N ALA A 132 -5.21 6.69 -14.97
CA ALA A 132 -6.04 7.47 -15.88
C ALA A 132 -7.15 6.61 -16.51
N ALA A 133 -6.84 5.37 -16.92
CA ALA A 133 -7.83 4.43 -17.43
C ALA A 133 -8.89 4.08 -16.36
N ALA A 134 -8.47 3.77 -15.13
CA ALA A 134 -9.40 3.51 -14.02
C ALA A 134 -10.27 4.75 -13.71
N ALA A 135 -9.69 5.95 -13.73
CA ALA A 135 -10.40 7.21 -13.50
C ALA A 135 -11.43 7.50 -14.61
N ASN A 136 -11.11 7.21 -15.88
CA ASN A 136 -12.03 7.38 -17.00
C ASN A 136 -13.29 6.51 -16.84
N ILE A 137 -13.10 5.21 -16.55
CA ILE A 137 -14.20 4.28 -16.30
C ILE A 137 -15.01 4.72 -15.06
N GLY A 138 -14.32 5.25 -14.02
CA GLY A 138 -15.00 5.83 -12.86
C GLY A 138 -15.87 7.04 -13.20
N GLY A 139 -15.44 7.85 -14.17
CA GLY A 139 -16.22 8.94 -14.76
C GLY A 139 -17.47 8.42 -15.48
N GLU A 140 -17.33 7.37 -16.30
CA GLU A 140 -18.45 6.75 -17.05
C GLU A 140 -19.55 6.20 -16.10
N ILE A 141 -19.18 5.74 -14.90
CA ILE A 141 -20.14 5.31 -13.87
C ILE A 141 -20.98 6.49 -13.35
N SER A 142 -20.37 7.66 -13.18
CA SER A 142 -21.00 8.81 -12.50
C SER A 142 -21.62 9.82 -13.46
N HIS A 143 -21.08 9.89 -14.68
CA HIS A 143 -21.41 10.82 -15.74
C HIS A 143 -21.70 10.06 -17.04
N PRO A 144 -22.84 9.34 -17.14
CA PRO A 144 -23.18 8.60 -18.35
C PRO A 144 -23.27 9.49 -19.59
N GLU A 145 -23.42 10.81 -19.43
CA GLU A 145 -23.40 11.79 -20.52
C GLU A 145 -22.07 11.87 -21.28
N ILE A 146 -20.97 11.34 -20.73
CA ILE A 146 -19.67 11.32 -21.44
C ILE A 146 -19.56 10.16 -22.44
N MET A 147 -20.50 9.22 -22.41
CA MET A 147 -20.55 8.09 -23.34
C MET A 147 -21.38 8.46 -24.57
N SER A 148 -20.85 8.18 -25.76
CA SER A 148 -21.62 8.34 -27.00
C SER A 148 -22.68 7.25 -27.12
N ALA A 149 -23.80 7.54 -27.79
CA ALA A 149 -24.85 6.54 -28.02
C ALA A 149 -24.31 5.35 -28.83
N GLY A 150 -24.32 4.16 -28.22
CA GLY A 150 -23.79 2.92 -28.83
C GLY A 150 -22.29 2.68 -28.61
N GLU A 151 -21.62 3.56 -27.87
CA GLU A 151 -20.23 3.36 -27.45
C GLU A 151 -20.17 2.27 -26.38
N ALA A 152 -19.38 1.22 -26.64
CA ALA A 152 -19.13 0.21 -25.63
C ALA A 152 -18.32 0.83 -24.48
N PRO A 153 -18.57 0.40 -23.22
CA PRO A 153 -17.71 0.74 -22.09
C PRO A 153 -16.23 0.68 -22.43
N GLY A 154 -15.43 1.63 -21.91
CA GLY A 154 -13.99 1.61 -22.08
C GLY A 154 -13.42 0.25 -21.66
N GLY A 155 -12.89 -0.51 -22.63
CA GLY A 155 -12.31 -1.82 -22.35
C GLY A 155 -11.20 -1.74 -21.30
N THR A 156 -11.15 -2.70 -20.37
CA THR A 156 -10.12 -2.69 -19.32
C THR A 156 -8.80 -3.21 -19.85
N LEU A 157 -7.69 -2.57 -19.49
CA LEU A 157 -6.35 -3.14 -19.65
C LEU A 157 -6.06 -4.29 -18.65
N ALA A 158 -6.95 -4.50 -17.67
CA ALA A 158 -6.81 -5.52 -16.65
C ALA A 158 -7.02 -6.94 -17.23
N PRO A 159 -6.11 -7.90 -16.94
CA PRO A 159 -6.34 -9.30 -17.26
C PRO A 159 -7.61 -9.83 -16.60
N ALA A 160 -8.33 -10.73 -17.28
CA ALA A 160 -9.57 -11.33 -16.76
C ALA A 160 -9.39 -11.99 -15.37
N ALA A 161 -8.20 -12.53 -15.11
CA ALA A 161 -7.83 -13.14 -13.82
C ALA A 161 -7.84 -12.15 -12.63
N LEU A 162 -7.76 -10.84 -12.88
CA LEU A 162 -7.80 -9.80 -11.84
C LEU A 162 -9.22 -9.28 -11.56
N THR A 163 -10.25 -9.87 -12.14
CA THR A 163 -11.64 -9.56 -11.76
C THR A 163 -11.94 -10.13 -10.38
N SER A 164 -12.74 -9.41 -9.59
CA SER A 164 -13.16 -9.87 -8.25
C SER A 164 -13.90 -11.20 -8.32
N ALA A 165 -14.68 -11.42 -9.38
CA ALA A 165 -15.34 -12.69 -9.67
C ALA A 165 -14.34 -13.84 -9.88
N SER A 166 -13.29 -13.64 -10.68
CA SER A 166 -12.26 -14.68 -10.91
C SER A 166 -11.45 -14.96 -9.65
N ILE A 167 -11.10 -13.92 -8.88
CA ILE A 167 -10.38 -14.06 -7.61
C ILE A 167 -11.23 -14.84 -6.60
N SER A 168 -12.50 -14.47 -6.46
CA SER A 168 -13.46 -15.15 -5.56
C SER A 168 -13.65 -16.60 -5.99
N HIS A 169 -13.89 -16.85 -7.28
CA HIS A 169 -14.02 -18.21 -7.82
C HIS A 169 -12.77 -19.05 -7.54
N PHE A 170 -11.56 -18.53 -7.77
CA PHE A 170 -10.32 -19.25 -7.45
C PHE A 170 -10.24 -19.63 -5.96
N GLN A 171 -10.56 -18.70 -5.06
CA GLN A 171 -10.48 -18.91 -3.60
C GLN A 171 -11.46 -19.97 -3.09
N PHE A 172 -12.70 -19.97 -3.61
CA PHE A 172 -13.76 -20.83 -3.10
C PHE A 172 -13.92 -22.13 -3.89
N ALA A 173 -13.50 -22.19 -5.15
CA ALA A 173 -13.54 -23.42 -5.95
C ALA A 173 -12.41 -24.41 -5.57
N HIS A 174 -11.34 -23.94 -4.94
CA HIS A 174 -10.19 -24.75 -4.57
C HIS A 174 -10.02 -24.79 -3.04
N PRO A 175 -10.31 -25.93 -2.37
CA PRO A 175 -10.27 -26.02 -0.90
C PRO A 175 -8.92 -25.64 -0.26
N TRP A 176 -7.82 -25.77 -1.01
CA TRP A 176 -6.48 -25.42 -0.54
C TRP A 176 -6.11 -23.94 -0.74
N ALA A 177 -6.83 -23.21 -1.59
CA ALA A 177 -6.46 -21.83 -1.96
C ALA A 177 -6.57 -20.90 -0.76
N TRP A 178 -7.69 -20.92 -0.03
CA TRP A 178 -7.88 -20.09 1.15
C TRP A 178 -6.86 -20.38 2.27
N PRO A 179 -6.66 -21.63 2.73
CA PRO A 179 -5.63 -21.94 3.73
C PRO A 179 -4.21 -21.58 3.29
N THR A 180 -3.90 -21.69 2.00
CA THR A 180 -2.59 -21.30 1.45
C THR A 180 -2.40 -19.79 1.54
N LEU A 181 -3.40 -19.00 1.16
CA LEU A 181 -3.37 -17.54 1.30
C LEU A 181 -3.21 -17.13 2.77
N GLU A 182 -3.89 -17.80 3.70
CA GLU A 182 -3.76 -17.51 5.13
C GLU A 182 -2.35 -17.83 5.62
N THR A 183 -1.82 -18.99 5.26
CA THR A 183 -0.46 -19.43 5.61
C THR A 183 0.57 -18.43 5.11
N LEU A 184 0.49 -18.04 3.83
CA LEU A 184 1.38 -17.05 3.22
C LEU A 184 1.25 -15.68 3.90
N HIS A 185 0.02 -15.25 4.24
CA HIS A 185 -0.21 -14.00 4.96
C HIS A 185 0.46 -14.01 6.35
N PHE A 186 0.37 -15.13 7.10
CA PHE A 186 1.03 -15.26 8.41
C PHE A 186 2.57 -15.35 8.30
N ILE A 187 3.09 -16.01 7.27
CA ILE A 187 4.54 -16.03 6.98
C ILE A 187 5.03 -14.60 6.72
N GLY A 188 4.34 -13.86 5.85
CA GLY A 188 4.66 -12.46 5.58
C GLY A 188 4.64 -11.62 6.85
N LEU A 189 3.61 -11.81 7.69
CA LEU A 189 3.43 -11.03 8.91
C LEU A 189 4.53 -11.31 9.92
N SER A 190 4.92 -12.59 10.06
CA SER A 190 6.00 -13.02 10.95
C SER A 190 7.34 -12.46 10.49
N LEU A 191 7.61 -12.46 9.18
CA LEU A 191 8.82 -11.91 8.61
C LEU A 191 8.89 -10.38 8.81
N LEU A 192 7.82 -9.67 8.44
CA LEU A 192 7.70 -8.23 8.58
C LEU A 192 7.81 -7.78 10.03
N PHE A 193 6.99 -8.34 10.92
CA PHE A 193 6.98 -7.98 12.32
C PHE A 193 8.29 -8.35 13.00
N GLY A 194 8.86 -9.54 12.74
CA GLY A 194 10.11 -9.97 13.34
C GLY A 194 11.27 -9.01 13.05
N ILE A 195 11.38 -8.55 11.79
CA ILE A 195 12.46 -7.64 11.38
C ILE A 195 12.24 -6.23 11.93
N VAL A 196 11.01 -5.72 11.86
CA VAL A 196 10.67 -4.41 12.42
C VAL A 196 10.88 -4.43 13.94
N LEU A 197 10.47 -5.49 14.63
CA LEU A 197 10.65 -5.65 16.07
C LEU A 197 12.14 -5.67 16.44
N ALA A 198 12.96 -6.45 15.73
CA ALA A 198 14.41 -6.49 15.96
C ALA A 198 15.04 -5.08 15.81
N GLY A 199 14.69 -4.35 14.75
CA GLY A 199 15.14 -2.97 14.55
C GLY A 199 14.76 -2.04 15.71
N ASN A 200 13.51 -2.11 16.15
CA ASN A 200 13.01 -1.26 17.23
C ASN A 200 13.57 -1.63 18.61
N LEU A 201 13.73 -2.92 18.92
CA LEU A 201 14.38 -3.38 20.15
C LEU A 201 15.83 -2.89 20.25
N ARG A 202 16.53 -2.79 19.11
CA ARG A 202 17.86 -2.17 19.07
C ARG A 202 17.81 -0.69 19.45
N ILE A 203 16.85 0.07 18.94
CA ILE A 203 16.69 1.52 19.24
C ILE A 203 16.29 1.72 20.72
N LEU A 204 15.39 0.89 21.23
CA LEU A 204 14.94 0.92 22.63
C LEU A 204 16.04 0.55 23.63
N GLY A 205 17.08 -0.15 23.17
CA GLY A 205 18.28 -0.42 23.95
C GLY A 205 18.34 -1.83 24.54
N PHE A 206 17.56 -2.79 24.01
CA PHE A 206 17.66 -4.21 24.39
C PHE A 206 18.86 -4.91 23.74
N MET A 207 19.31 -4.44 22.57
CA MET A 207 20.41 -5.04 21.80
C MET A 207 21.56 -4.05 21.54
N LYS A 208 21.97 -3.24 22.52
CA LYS A 208 22.87 -2.08 22.30
C LYS A 208 24.20 -2.43 21.63
N ASN A 209 24.70 -3.64 21.80
CA ASN A 209 25.98 -4.07 21.25
C ASN A 209 25.91 -4.43 19.75
N ALA A 210 24.71 -4.70 19.21
CA ALA A 210 24.54 -4.91 17.78
C ALA A 210 24.60 -3.55 17.05
N PRO A 211 25.39 -3.37 15.97
CA PRO A 211 25.32 -2.16 15.16
C PRO A 211 23.91 -1.98 14.57
N PHE A 212 23.34 -0.77 14.64
CA PHE A 212 22.01 -0.51 14.06
C PHE A 212 21.97 -0.83 12.57
N LEU A 213 23.07 -0.54 11.85
CA LEU A 213 23.21 -0.84 10.43
C LEU A 213 23.04 -2.33 10.12
N ASP A 214 23.53 -3.23 10.98
CA ASP A 214 23.44 -4.66 10.73
C ASP A 214 22.02 -5.20 10.89
N VAL A 215 21.28 -4.69 11.88
CA VAL A 215 19.86 -4.99 12.03
C VAL A 215 19.06 -4.41 10.86
N HIS A 216 19.40 -3.20 10.43
CA HIS A 216 18.74 -2.52 9.31
C HIS A 216 18.99 -3.21 7.95
N ARG A 217 20.08 -3.97 7.80
CA ARG A 217 20.33 -4.79 6.59
C ARG A 217 19.26 -5.85 6.35
N LEU A 218 18.50 -6.22 7.38
CA LEU A 218 17.41 -7.19 7.28
C LEU A 218 16.12 -6.59 6.72
N LEU A 219 15.94 -5.26 6.72
CA LEU A 219 14.68 -4.63 6.31
C LEU A 219 14.14 -4.97 4.91
N PRO A 220 14.96 -5.24 3.88
CA PRO A 220 14.47 -5.81 2.62
C PRO A 220 13.58 -7.04 2.79
N TRP A 221 13.92 -7.93 3.71
CA TRP A 221 13.12 -9.11 4.01
C TRP A 221 11.79 -8.71 4.67
N GLY A 222 11.79 -7.67 5.50
CA GLY A 222 10.57 -7.12 6.08
C GLY A 222 9.64 -6.57 5.01
N VAL A 223 10.20 -5.86 4.02
CA VAL A 223 9.43 -5.37 2.86
C VAL A 223 8.89 -6.51 2.00
N TRP A 224 9.64 -7.60 1.79
CA TRP A 224 9.10 -8.79 1.14
C TRP A 224 7.96 -9.43 1.94
N GLY A 225 8.05 -9.41 3.28
CA GLY A 225 6.93 -9.77 4.16
C GLY A 225 5.71 -8.88 3.91
N PHE A 226 5.90 -7.55 3.88
CA PHE A 226 4.83 -6.60 3.55
C PHE A 226 4.22 -6.84 2.16
N VAL A 227 5.04 -7.05 1.12
CA VAL A 227 4.56 -7.36 -0.23
C VAL A 227 3.70 -8.62 -0.21
N LEU A 228 4.15 -9.68 0.46
CA LEU A 228 3.39 -10.92 0.60
C LEU A 228 2.04 -10.68 1.30
N ASN A 229 2.03 -9.90 2.38
CA ASN A 229 0.80 -9.52 3.09
C ASN A 229 -0.13 -8.64 2.25
N SER A 230 0.40 -7.68 1.50
CA SER A 230 -0.40 -6.81 0.63
C SER A 230 -1.05 -7.60 -0.49
N VAL A 231 -0.30 -8.50 -1.14
CA VAL A 231 -0.84 -9.38 -2.20
C VAL A 231 -1.92 -10.30 -1.65
N THR A 232 -1.62 -11.09 -0.62
CA THR A 232 -2.59 -12.01 -0.01
C THR A 232 -3.77 -11.27 0.62
N GLY A 233 -3.53 -10.11 1.24
CA GLY A 233 -4.55 -9.24 1.81
C GLY A 233 -5.49 -8.65 0.76
N MET A 234 -4.96 -8.18 -0.37
CA MET A 234 -5.78 -7.72 -1.50
C MET A 234 -6.56 -8.87 -2.13
N MET A 235 -6.01 -10.09 -2.18
CA MET A 235 -6.75 -11.26 -2.63
C MET A 235 -7.94 -11.55 -1.71
N PHE A 236 -7.74 -11.62 -0.39
CA PHE A 236 -8.84 -11.80 0.57
C PHE A 236 -9.91 -10.72 0.41
N PHE A 237 -9.48 -9.46 0.31
CA PHE A 237 -10.39 -8.34 0.19
C PHE A 237 -11.16 -8.35 -1.13
N ALA A 238 -10.50 -8.58 -2.27
CA ALA A 238 -11.16 -8.61 -3.58
C ALA A 238 -12.11 -9.82 -3.73
N GLY A 239 -11.76 -10.97 -3.15
CA GLY A 239 -12.57 -12.19 -3.23
C GLY A 239 -13.79 -12.20 -2.30
N ALA A 240 -13.74 -11.47 -1.17
CA ALA A 240 -14.78 -11.47 -0.15
C ALA A 240 -14.96 -10.08 0.53
N SER A 241 -15.00 -9.00 -0.25
CA SER A 241 -15.00 -7.61 0.26
C SER A 241 -16.09 -7.32 1.29
N GLY A 242 -17.25 -7.98 1.17
CA GLY A 242 -18.38 -7.86 2.11
C GLY A 242 -18.03 -8.16 3.56
N GLN A 243 -17.01 -9.00 3.82
CA GLN A 243 -16.53 -9.31 5.18
C GLN A 243 -15.72 -8.18 5.83
N TYR A 244 -15.26 -7.21 5.04
CA TYR A 244 -14.27 -6.21 5.45
C TYR A 244 -14.80 -4.79 5.43
N ILE A 245 -15.62 -4.43 4.44
CA ILE A 245 -16.03 -3.03 4.22
C ILE A 245 -16.80 -2.41 5.39
N GLU A 246 -17.51 -3.22 6.18
CA GLU A 246 -18.28 -2.77 7.34
C GLU A 246 -17.67 -3.21 8.68
N ASN A 247 -16.53 -3.90 8.64
CA ASN A 247 -15.91 -4.47 9.83
C ASN A 247 -15.03 -3.42 10.53
N PRO A 248 -15.37 -2.97 11.75
CA PRO A 248 -14.61 -1.94 12.45
C PRO A 248 -13.19 -2.39 12.82
N ALA A 249 -12.97 -3.68 13.08
CA ALA A 249 -11.62 -4.20 13.31
C ALA A 249 -10.78 -4.11 12.03
N PHE A 250 -11.36 -4.34 10.85
CA PHE A 250 -10.65 -4.13 9.59
C PHE A 250 -10.25 -2.67 9.40
N HIS A 251 -11.15 -1.72 9.67
CA HIS A 251 -10.84 -0.29 9.56
C HIS A 251 -9.71 0.12 10.51
N LEU A 252 -9.76 -0.31 11.76
CA LEU A 252 -8.70 -0.05 12.74
C LEU A 252 -7.37 -0.69 12.31
N LYS A 253 -7.39 -1.92 11.79
CA LYS A 253 -6.20 -2.57 11.22
C LYS A 253 -5.56 -1.71 10.12
N VAL A 254 -6.37 -1.19 9.19
CA VAL A 254 -5.88 -0.35 8.10
C VAL A 254 -5.31 0.97 8.63
N VAL A 255 -5.95 1.62 9.59
CA VAL A 255 -5.43 2.85 10.22
C VAL A 255 -4.08 2.60 10.90
N PHE A 256 -3.97 1.54 11.70
CA PHE A 256 -2.72 1.18 12.36
C PHE A 256 -1.61 0.85 11.34
N MET A 257 -1.95 0.18 10.24
CA MET A 257 -1.02 -0.13 9.15
C MET A 257 -0.49 1.14 8.47
N LEU A 258 -1.36 2.12 8.17
CA LEU A 258 -0.94 3.39 7.56
C LEU A 258 -0.01 4.18 8.48
N LEU A 259 -0.35 4.25 9.77
CA LEU A 259 0.49 4.89 10.77
C LEU A 259 1.85 4.18 10.92
N ALA A 260 1.86 2.84 10.87
CA ALA A 260 3.10 2.06 10.92
C ALA A 260 3.98 2.32 9.69
N GLY A 261 3.39 2.45 8.50
CA GLY A 261 4.10 2.81 7.28
C GLY A 261 4.68 4.23 7.31
N ALA A 262 3.92 5.21 7.83
CA ALA A 262 4.41 6.57 8.05
C ALA A 262 5.59 6.62 9.03
N ASN A 263 5.56 5.78 10.08
CA ASN A 263 6.65 5.65 11.04
C ASN A 263 7.91 5.02 10.40
N VAL A 264 7.78 4.02 9.51
CA VAL A 264 8.91 3.50 8.71
C VAL A 264 9.53 4.60 7.85
N LEU A 265 8.70 5.42 7.18
CA LEU A 265 9.18 6.56 6.40
C LEU A 265 9.95 7.55 7.27
N TYR A 266 9.41 7.91 8.43
CA TYR A 266 10.08 8.79 9.38
C TYR A 266 11.48 8.26 9.73
N LEU A 267 11.59 6.98 10.13
CA LEU A 267 12.88 6.36 10.49
C LEU A 267 13.85 6.23 9.31
N THR A 268 13.33 6.19 8.07
CA THR A 268 14.13 6.14 6.85
C THR A 268 14.58 7.54 6.40
N TRP A 269 13.84 8.58 6.77
CA TRP A 269 14.13 9.97 6.42
C TRP A 269 15.18 10.59 7.34
N PHE A 270 15.00 10.46 8.66
CA PHE A 270 15.85 11.12 9.66
C PHE A 270 17.10 10.31 10.02
N ASP A 271 18.21 11.01 10.26
CA ASP A 271 19.54 10.41 10.38
C ASP A 271 19.95 10.03 11.81
N GLU A 272 19.22 10.51 12.82
CA GLU A 272 19.57 10.37 14.25
C GLU A 272 19.86 8.92 14.67
N VAL A 273 19.07 7.97 14.17
CA VAL A 273 19.19 6.55 14.53
C VAL A 273 20.34 5.86 13.78
N TRP A 274 20.71 6.39 12.62
CA TRP A 274 21.67 5.77 11.72
C TRP A 274 23.12 5.99 12.13
N ALA A 275 23.38 7.02 12.93
CA ALA A 275 24.67 7.28 13.54
C ALA A 275 24.95 6.41 14.78
N LEU A 276 24.00 5.55 15.21
CA LEU A 276 24.14 4.74 16.43
C LEU A 276 25.12 3.59 16.23
N GLY A 277 26.32 3.75 16.79
CA GLY A 277 27.32 2.69 16.88
C GLY A 277 27.16 1.75 18.08
N PRO A 278 28.12 0.81 18.21
CA PRO A 278 28.52 0.10 19.41
C PRO A 278 28.02 0.61 20.76
N GLY A 279 27.02 0.03 21.42
CA GLY A 279 26.68 0.42 22.81
C GLY A 279 26.02 1.79 22.98
N ALA A 280 25.87 2.58 21.91
CA ALA A 280 25.29 3.90 21.94
C ALA A 280 23.77 3.85 22.26
N ASN A 281 23.33 4.82 23.07
CA ASN A 281 21.91 5.02 23.36
C ASN A 281 21.27 5.92 22.30
N ALA A 282 20.09 5.52 21.81
CA ALA A 282 19.27 6.38 20.98
C ALA A 282 18.69 7.56 21.78
N PRO A 283 18.46 8.72 21.14
CA PRO A 283 17.74 9.83 21.76
C PRO A 283 16.31 9.42 22.14
N LEU A 284 15.69 10.15 23.08
CA LEU A 284 14.34 9.84 23.57
C LEU A 284 13.30 9.89 22.44
N SER A 285 13.41 10.84 21.51
CA SER A 285 12.57 10.94 20.31
C SER A 285 12.54 9.62 19.53
N ALA A 286 13.71 9.10 19.18
CA ALA A 286 13.85 7.84 18.46
C ALA A 286 13.28 6.64 19.24
N LYS A 287 13.44 6.62 20.57
CA LYS A 287 12.85 5.57 21.42
C LYS A 287 11.33 5.63 21.42
N LEU A 288 10.73 6.83 21.48
CA LEU A 288 9.27 7.00 21.42
C LEU A 288 8.73 6.56 20.05
N VAL A 289 9.39 6.95 18.97
CA VAL A 289 9.05 6.50 17.62
C VAL A 289 9.14 4.97 17.52
N ALA A 290 10.21 4.36 18.04
CA ALA A 290 10.38 2.91 18.02
C ALA A 290 9.34 2.17 18.87
N ALA A 291 9.01 2.66 20.06
CA ALA A 291 7.96 2.11 20.91
C ALA A 291 6.59 2.21 20.23
N SER A 292 6.29 3.36 19.63
CA SER A 292 5.04 3.54 18.87
C SER A 292 4.96 2.59 17.67
N GLN A 293 6.08 2.31 17.00
CA GLN A 293 6.10 1.38 15.87
C GLN A 293 5.76 -0.05 16.30
N VAL A 294 6.31 -0.51 17.43
CA VAL A 294 5.97 -1.82 18.00
C VAL A 294 4.49 -1.87 18.38
N PHE A 295 3.98 -0.83 19.04
CA PHE A 295 2.56 -0.74 19.40
C PHE A 295 1.64 -0.78 18.16
N LEU A 296 2.00 -0.04 17.11
CA LEU A 296 1.22 0.01 15.88
C LEU A 296 1.14 -1.38 15.20
N TRP A 297 2.25 -2.10 15.10
CA TRP A 297 2.23 -3.46 14.54
C TRP A 297 1.48 -4.46 15.40
N ILE A 298 1.58 -4.37 16.73
CA ILE A 298 0.76 -5.18 17.65
C ILE A 298 -0.73 -4.90 17.37
N GLY A 299 -1.11 -3.65 17.17
CA GLY A 299 -2.49 -3.30 16.80
C GLY A 299 -2.91 -3.88 15.45
N VAL A 300 -2.06 -3.82 14.41
CA VAL A 300 -2.34 -4.47 13.11
C VAL A 300 -2.60 -5.97 13.28
N ILE A 301 -1.77 -6.66 14.07
CA ILE A 301 -1.91 -8.10 14.34
C ILE A 301 -3.19 -8.38 15.13
N TYR A 302 -3.42 -7.63 16.22
CA TYR A 302 -4.58 -7.76 17.08
C TYR A 302 -5.88 -7.58 16.30
N PHE A 303 -6.04 -6.45 15.61
CA PHE A 303 -7.25 -6.18 14.84
C PHE A 303 -7.42 -7.13 13.65
N GLY A 304 -6.32 -7.62 13.07
CA GLY A 304 -6.38 -8.70 12.09
C GLY A 304 -6.92 -10.00 12.65
N ARG A 305 -6.56 -10.36 13.89
CA ARG A 305 -7.10 -11.56 14.56
C ARG A 305 -8.53 -11.37 15.05
N MET A 306 -8.92 -10.14 15.36
CA MET A 306 -10.25 -9.81 15.90
C MET A 306 -11.35 -9.63 14.83
N LEU A 307 -11.03 -9.80 13.55
CA LEU A 307 -12.01 -9.72 12.45
C LEU A 307 -13.28 -10.58 12.68
N PRO A 308 -13.18 -11.85 13.13
CA PRO A 308 -14.36 -12.68 13.36
C PRO A 308 -15.17 -12.23 14.59
N TYR A 309 -14.50 -11.69 15.61
CA TYR A 309 -15.09 -11.45 16.92
C TYR A 309 -15.74 -10.07 17.08
N ILE A 310 -15.19 -9.04 16.42
CA ILE A 310 -15.69 -7.66 16.53
C ILE A 310 -16.62 -7.31 15.37
N GLY A 311 -16.38 -7.87 14.18
CA GLY A 311 -17.14 -7.53 12.98
C GLY A 311 -17.81 -8.71 12.28
N ASN A 312 -17.88 -9.88 12.92
CA ASN A 312 -18.56 -11.07 12.39
C ASN A 312 -18.11 -11.45 10.97
N ALA A 313 -16.81 -11.31 10.70
CA ALA A 313 -16.24 -11.83 9.45
C ALA A 313 -16.12 -13.36 9.54
N PHE A 314 -16.31 -14.02 8.39
CA PHE A 314 -16.29 -15.48 8.16
C PHE A 314 -17.50 -16.22 8.72
#